data_AF-A0A519YWF6-F1
#
_entry.id   AF-A0A519YWF6-F1
#
_cell.length_a   1.000
_cell.length_b   1.000
_cell.length_c   1.000
_cell.angle_alpha   90.00
_cell.angle_beta   90.00
_cell.angle_gamma   90.00
#
_symmetry.space_group_name_H-M   'P 1'
#
loop_
_entity.id
_entity.type
_entity.pdbx_description
1 polymer ?
#
loop_
_entity_poly.entity_id
_entity_poly.type
_entity_poly.pdbx_seq_one_letter_code
_entity_poly.pdbx_strand_id
1 'polypeptide(L)'
;MKQQAGFTLIELVMVIVIIGILSAVALPKFVDLKGDANQASVDGFAGALGSASAINFAARTANVTNGVAVTNCTNIESALASVLPTGNPITGGAIAASATATCTVTNTASGKTATFIGHGIL
;
A
#
# COMPACT_ATOMS: atom_id res chain seq x y z
N MET A 1 45.50 25.32 33.52
CA MET A 1 45.36 24.68 32.19
C MET A 1 44.47 23.45 32.36
N LYS A 2 43.30 23.41 31.72
CA LYS A 2 42.41 22.23 31.75
C LYS A 2 43.01 21.20 30.79
N GLN A 3 43.33 19.99 31.28
CA GLN A 3 43.76 18.91 30.41
C GLN A 3 42.58 18.46 29.56
N GLN A 4 42.75 18.52 28.24
CA GLN A 4 41.79 17.96 27.30
C GLN A 4 42.01 16.45 27.26
N ALA A 5 41.14 15.70 27.92
CA ALA A 5 41.14 14.25 27.81
C ALA A 5 40.74 13.88 26.37
N GLY A 6 41.72 13.47 25.56
CA GLY A 6 41.46 12.92 24.23
C GLY A 6 40.77 11.55 24.34
N PHE A 7 39.93 11.23 23.35
CA PHE A 7 39.29 9.92 23.25
C PHE A 7 40.34 8.84 22.97
N THR A 8 40.25 7.69 23.64
CA THR A 8 41.20 6.59 23.42
C THR A 8 40.86 5.82 22.14
N LEU A 9 41.87 5.27 21.45
CA LEU A 9 41.64 4.40 20.30
C LEU A 9 40.76 3.18 20.66
N ILE A 10 40.91 2.66 21.88
CA ILE A 10 40.12 1.52 22.34
C ILE A 10 38.65 1.87 22.55
N GLU A 11 38.32 3.07 23.02
CA GLU A 11 36.93 3.52 23.10
C GLU A 11 36.30 3.62 21.70
N LEU A 12 37.03 4.14 20.71
CA LEU A 12 36.51 4.23 19.34
C LEU A 12 36.24 2.82 18.76
N VAL A 13 37.17 1.89 18.97
CA VAL A 13 37.04 0.50 18.52
C VAL A 13 35.90 -0.23 19.24
N MET A 14 35.75 -0.03 20.55
CA MET A 14 34.66 -0.60 21.34
C MET A 14 33.30 -0.13 20.81
N VAL A 15 33.15 1.16 20.48
CA VAL A 15 31.89 1.73 19.99
C VAL A 15 31.48 1.11 18.64
N ILE A 16 32.40 1.00 17.67
CA ILE A 16 32.08 0.39 16.37
C ILE A 16 31.73 -1.11 16.50
N VAL A 17 32.37 -1.82 17.45
CA VAL A 17 32.04 -3.23 17.73
C VAL A 17 30.63 -3.35 18.30
N ILE A 18 30.27 -2.51 19.27
CA ILE A 18 28.92 -2.50 19.86
C ILE A 18 27.88 -2.18 18.78
N ILE A 19 28.08 -1.12 17.99
CA ILE A 19 27.15 -0.74 16.91
C ILE A 19 27.08 -1.85 15.85
N GLY A 20 28.19 -2.53 15.56
CA GLY A 20 28.23 -3.67 14.63
C GLY A 20 27.35 -4.83 15.09
N ILE A 21 27.45 -5.23 16.37
CA ILE A 21 26.63 -6.30 16.95
C ILE A 21 25.15 -5.91 16.97
N LEU A 22 24.84 -4.69 17.42
CA LEU A 22 23.46 -4.18 17.45
C LEU A 22 22.85 -4.12 16.05
N SER A 23 23.63 -3.70 15.05
CA SER A 23 23.17 -3.62 13.66
C SER A 23 22.89 -5.00 13.08
N ALA A 24 23.73 -6.00 13.37
CA ALA A 24 23.56 -7.37 12.89
C ALA A 24 22.23 -8.00 13.36
N VAL A 25 21.78 -7.68 14.58
CA VAL A 25 20.50 -8.18 15.12
C VAL A 25 19.29 -7.31 14.77
N ALA A 26 19.46 -6.00 14.64
CA ALA A 26 18.36 -5.05 14.41
C ALA A 26 17.98 -4.93 12.93
N LEU A 27 18.94 -5.00 12.00
CA LEU A 27 18.69 -4.83 10.56
C LEU A 27 17.69 -5.85 9.99
N PRO A 28 17.80 -7.18 10.26
CA PRO A 28 16.85 -8.15 9.73
C PRO A 28 15.41 -7.81 10.15
N LYS A 29 15.20 -7.53 11.44
CA LYS A 29 13.87 -7.16 11.96
C LYS A 29 13.32 -5.87 11.34
N PHE A 30 14.17 -4.88 11.08
CA PHE A 30 13.74 -3.64 10.47
C PHE A 30 13.31 -3.83 9.00
N VAL A 31 13.95 -4.74 8.27
CA VAL A 31 13.55 -5.09 6.90
C VAL A 31 12.20 -5.81 6.89
N ASP A 32 11.99 -6.76 7.81
CA ASP A 32 10.72 -7.47 7.94
C ASP A 32 9.57 -6.51 8.27
N LEU A 33 9.76 -5.63 9.26
CA LEU A 33 8.76 -4.62 9.64
C LEU A 33 8.40 -3.66 8.50
N LYS A 34 9.37 -3.30 7.64
CA LYS A 34 9.09 -2.51 6.44
C LYS A 34 8.23 -3.29 5.44
N GLY A 35 8.52 -4.58 5.27
CA GLY A 35 7.71 -5.47 4.42
C GLY A 35 6.26 -5.54 4.90
N ASP A 36 6.07 -5.72 6.20
CA ASP A 36 4.74 -5.81 6.83
C ASP A 36 4.00 -4.47 6.78
N ALA A 37 4.69 -3.36 7.05
CA ALA A 37 4.09 -2.02 6.96
C ALA A 37 3.60 -1.70 5.54
N ASN A 38 4.39 -2.07 4.52
CA ASN A 38 3.97 -1.93 3.13
C ASN A 38 2.75 -2.81 2.83
N GLN A 39 2.74 -4.07 3.27
CA GLN A 39 1.59 -4.96 3.06
C GLN A 39 0.32 -4.39 3.72
N ALA A 40 0.40 -4.00 4.99
CA ALA A 40 -0.73 -3.42 5.72
C ALA A 40 -1.25 -2.13 5.06
N SER A 41 -0.37 -1.32 4.47
CA SER A 41 -0.76 -0.12 3.73
C SER A 41 -1.57 -0.47 2.46
N VAL A 42 -1.13 -1.48 1.71
CA VAL A 42 -1.84 -1.93 0.50
C VAL A 42 -3.15 -2.63 0.86
N ASP A 43 -3.21 -3.36 1.97
CA ASP A 43 -4.45 -3.96 2.47
C ASP A 43 -5.48 -2.89 2.89
N GLY A 44 -5.03 -1.85 3.59
CA GLY A 44 -5.88 -0.71 3.95
C GLY A 44 -6.42 0.01 2.71
N PHE A 45 -5.57 0.13 1.68
CA PHE A 45 -5.97 0.70 0.41
C PHE A 45 -7.00 -0.15 -0.33
N ALA A 46 -6.81 -1.47 -0.38
CA ALA A 46 -7.78 -2.41 -0.92
C ALA A 46 -9.15 -2.32 -0.22
N GLY A 47 -9.16 -2.18 1.12
CA GLY A 47 -10.40 -1.95 1.87
C GLY A 47 -11.14 -0.66 1.46
N ALA A 48 -10.38 0.42 1.27
CA ALA A 48 -10.94 1.69 0.78
C ALA A 48 -11.50 1.56 -0.64
N LEU A 49 -10.80 0.83 -1.54
CA LEU A 49 -11.25 0.56 -2.90
C LEU A 49 -12.54 -0.25 -2.94
N GLY A 50 -12.66 -1.30 -2.12
CA GLY A 50 -13.89 -2.08 -2.00
C GLY A 50 -15.07 -1.25 -1.50
N SER A 51 -14.83 -0.34 -0.56
CA SER A 51 -15.88 0.55 -0.05
C SER A 51 -16.32 1.57 -1.10
N ALA A 52 -15.36 2.17 -1.80
CA ALA A 52 -15.63 3.16 -2.83
C ALA A 52 -16.27 2.55 -4.09
N SER A 53 -15.93 1.30 -4.45
CA SER A 53 -16.62 0.57 -5.53
C SER A 53 -18.09 0.30 -5.18
N ALA A 54 -18.39 -0.06 -3.93
CA ALA A 54 -19.76 -0.23 -3.44
C ALA A 54 -20.54 1.10 -3.41
N ILE A 55 -19.91 2.20 -3.00
CA ILE A 55 -20.52 3.54 -3.03
C ILE A 55 -20.83 3.97 -4.46
N ASN A 56 -19.89 3.76 -5.40
CA ASN A 56 -20.10 4.07 -6.81
C ASN A 56 -21.26 3.26 -7.40
N PHE A 57 -21.33 1.96 -7.09
CA PHE A 57 -22.44 1.09 -7.46
C PHE A 57 -23.77 1.61 -6.93
N ALA A 58 -23.85 1.95 -5.64
CA ALA A 58 -25.07 2.46 -5.02
C ALA A 58 -25.51 3.81 -5.61
N ALA A 59 -24.57 4.75 -5.75
CA ALA A 59 -24.82 6.07 -6.31
C ALA A 59 -25.35 5.98 -7.74
N ARG A 60 -24.76 5.08 -8.55
CA ARG A 60 -25.11 4.92 -9.95
C ARG A 60 -26.40 4.13 -10.17
N THR A 61 -26.69 3.18 -9.28
CA THR A 61 -27.99 2.50 -9.23
C THR A 61 -29.12 3.50 -8.93
N ALA A 62 -28.86 4.50 -8.08
CA ALA A 62 -29.82 5.55 -7.78
C ALA A 62 -29.99 6.55 -8.94
N ASN A 63 -28.90 6.92 -9.61
CA ASN A 63 -28.92 7.76 -10.81
C ASN A 63 -27.64 7.54 -11.62
N VAL A 64 -27.78 7.21 -12.91
CA VAL A 64 -26.67 6.88 -13.81
C VAL A 64 -25.61 8.00 -13.94
N THR A 65 -25.97 9.24 -13.59
CA THR A 65 -25.13 10.44 -13.64
C THR A 65 -24.30 10.63 -12.36
N ASN A 66 -24.69 10.01 -11.24
CA ASN A 66 -24.06 10.19 -9.93
C ASN A 66 -22.84 9.27 -9.70
N GLY A 67 -22.45 8.46 -10.69
CA GLY A 67 -21.30 7.58 -10.62
C GLY A 67 -20.70 7.30 -12.00
N VAL A 68 -19.79 6.33 -12.05
CA VAL A 68 -19.05 5.95 -13.26
C VAL A 68 -19.40 4.51 -13.65
N ALA A 69 -19.47 4.22 -14.94
CA ALA A 69 -19.65 2.84 -15.41
C ALA A 69 -18.41 2.00 -15.11
N VAL A 70 -18.62 0.83 -14.51
CA VAL A 70 -17.58 -0.13 -14.19
C VAL A 70 -17.92 -1.44 -14.88
N THR A 71 -17.15 -1.78 -15.91
CA THR A 71 -17.26 -3.04 -16.66
C THR A 71 -16.03 -3.94 -16.49
N ASN A 72 -14.99 -3.41 -15.88
CA ASN A 72 -13.71 -4.07 -15.62
C ASN A 72 -13.07 -3.48 -14.35
N CYS A 73 -12.27 -4.27 -13.64
CA CYS A 73 -11.48 -3.80 -12.49
C CYS A 73 -10.64 -2.55 -12.79
N THR A 74 -10.10 -2.43 -14.00
CA THR A 74 -9.33 -1.24 -14.43
C THR A 74 -10.20 0.03 -14.53
N ASN A 75 -11.50 -0.09 -14.77
CA ASN A 75 -12.40 1.07 -14.77
C ASN A 75 -12.59 1.65 -13.36
N ILE A 76 -12.35 0.85 -12.31
CA ILE A 76 -12.42 1.34 -10.92
C ILE A 76 -11.37 2.42 -10.69
N GLU A 77 -10.21 2.34 -11.35
CA GLU A 77 -9.21 3.41 -11.31
C GLU A 77 -9.79 4.73 -11.82
N SER A 78 -10.51 4.70 -12.95
CA SER A 78 -11.13 5.90 -13.51
C SER A 78 -12.29 6.42 -12.66
N ALA A 79 -13.01 5.54 -11.97
CA ALA A 79 -14.08 5.90 -11.04
C ALA A 79 -13.55 6.54 -9.74
N LEU A 80 -12.33 6.18 -9.32
CA LEU A 80 -11.70 6.58 -8.05
C LEU A 80 -10.41 7.39 -8.25
N ALA A 81 -10.13 7.90 -9.46
CA ALA A 81 -8.84 8.50 -9.82
C ALA A 81 -8.42 9.69 -8.93
N SER A 82 -9.38 10.37 -8.30
CA SER A 82 -9.09 11.45 -7.35
C SER A 82 -8.58 10.96 -5.99
N VAL A 83 -8.77 9.68 -5.65
CA VAL A 83 -8.45 9.08 -4.35
C VAL A 83 -7.26 8.12 -4.46
N LEU A 84 -6.93 7.67 -5.69
CA LEU A 84 -5.85 6.73 -5.93
C LEU A 84 -4.49 7.44 -5.96
N PRO A 85 -3.56 7.19 -5.02
CA PRO A 85 -2.20 7.71 -5.14
C PRO A 85 -1.54 7.09 -6.38
N THR A 86 -0.82 7.91 -7.13
CA THR A 86 -0.07 7.47 -8.33
C THR A 86 0.83 6.29 -8.00
N GLY A 87 0.86 5.26 -8.86
CA GLY A 87 1.68 4.06 -8.67
C GLY A 87 1.01 2.92 -7.93
N ASN A 88 -0.33 2.91 -7.86
CA ASN A 88 -1.10 1.78 -7.33
C ASN A 88 -2.06 1.18 -8.38
N PRO A 89 -1.58 0.61 -9.50
CA PRO A 89 -2.47 0.09 -10.52
C PRO A 89 -3.38 -1.02 -10.00
N ILE A 90 -4.63 -0.99 -10.46
CA ILE A 90 -5.66 -1.99 -10.27
C ILE A 90 -5.70 -2.86 -11.52
N THR A 91 -5.53 -4.16 -11.32
CA THR A 91 -5.66 -5.18 -12.36
C THR A 91 -6.80 -6.14 -12.02
N GLY A 92 -7.34 -6.80 -13.02
CA GLY A 92 -8.39 -7.81 -12.82
C GLY A 92 -9.23 -8.05 -14.06
N GLY A 93 -10.23 -8.92 -13.90
CA GLY A 93 -11.11 -9.34 -14.98
C GLY A 93 -12.24 -8.35 -15.29
N ALA A 94 -13.04 -8.73 -16.29
CA ALA A 94 -14.32 -8.08 -16.54
C ALA A 94 -15.26 -8.28 -15.35
N ILE A 95 -16.08 -7.27 -15.06
CA ILE A 95 -17.12 -7.31 -14.04
C ILE A 95 -18.45 -7.12 -14.76
N ALA A 96 -19.31 -8.15 -14.71
CA ALA A 96 -20.64 -8.06 -15.30
C ALA A 96 -21.48 -7.01 -14.56
N ALA A 97 -22.46 -6.43 -15.25
CA ALA A 97 -23.41 -5.49 -14.65
C ALA A 97 -24.14 -6.14 -13.47
N SER A 98 -24.22 -5.43 -12.35
CA SER A 98 -24.81 -5.93 -11.10
C SER A 98 -24.13 -7.18 -10.53
N ALA A 99 -22.89 -7.46 -10.93
CA ALA A 99 -22.06 -8.52 -10.38
C ALA A 99 -20.86 -7.94 -9.62
N THR A 100 -20.22 -8.81 -8.84
CA THR A 100 -18.97 -8.51 -8.17
C THR A 100 -17.82 -9.35 -8.74
N ALA A 101 -16.61 -8.80 -8.69
CA ALA A 101 -15.39 -9.53 -9.07
C ALA A 101 -14.23 -9.16 -8.14
N THR A 102 -13.29 -10.09 -7.97
CA THR A 102 -12.05 -9.82 -7.25
C THR A 102 -11.09 -9.03 -8.14
N CYS A 103 -10.72 -7.84 -7.68
CA CYS A 103 -9.74 -6.97 -8.29
C CYS A 103 -8.48 -6.92 -7.43
N THR A 104 -7.33 -6.71 -8.05
CA THR A 104 -6.03 -6.66 -7.37
C THR A 104 -5.43 -5.29 -7.50
N VAL A 105 -5.06 -4.68 -6.39
CA VAL A 105 -4.27 -3.45 -6.37
C VAL A 105 -2.81 -3.79 -6.08
N THR A 106 -1.90 -3.18 -6.83
CA THR A 106 -0.45 -3.39 -6.69
C THR A 106 0.22 -2.07 -6.35
N ASN A 107 0.94 -2.00 -5.24
CA ASN A 107 1.78 -0.84 -4.95
C ASN A 107 3.13 -1.00 -5.68
N THR A 108 3.35 -0.21 -6.72
CA THR A 108 4.54 -0.35 -7.58
C THR A 108 5.84 -0.02 -6.85
N ALA A 109 5.81 0.78 -5.78
CA ALA A 109 7.00 1.15 -5.01
C ALA A 109 7.50 0.00 -4.11
N SER A 110 6.58 -0.81 -3.56
CA SER A 110 6.91 -1.92 -2.65
C SER A 110 6.79 -3.31 -3.31
N GLY A 111 6.15 -3.40 -4.47
CA GLY A 111 5.81 -4.66 -5.14
C GLY A 111 4.72 -5.48 -4.42
N LYS A 112 4.12 -4.94 -3.35
CA LYS A 112 3.07 -5.62 -2.57
C LYS A 112 1.71 -5.48 -3.25
N THR A 113 0.88 -6.50 -3.09
CA THR A 113 -0.45 -6.58 -3.69
C THR A 113 -1.50 -6.88 -2.64
N ALA A 114 -2.70 -6.35 -2.81
CA ALA A 114 -3.87 -6.74 -2.05
C ALA A 114 -5.09 -6.88 -2.97
N THR A 115 -6.10 -7.60 -2.51
CA THR A 115 -7.32 -7.83 -3.30
C THR A 115 -8.52 -7.16 -2.66
N PHE A 116 -9.44 -6.71 -3.49
CA PHE A 116 -10.71 -6.11 -3.05
C PHE A 116 -11.83 -6.53 -4.00
N ILE A 117 -13.07 -6.33 -3.55
CA ILE A 117 -14.24 -6.62 -4.37
C ILE A 117 -14.65 -5.37 -5.17
N GLY A 118 -14.63 -5.50 -6.49
CA GLY A 118 -15.19 -4.52 -7.42
C GLY A 118 -16.66 -4.81 -7.71
N HIS A 119 -17.47 -3.77 -7.85
CA HIS A 119 -18.88 -3.86 -8.23
C HIS A 119 -19.08 -3.34 -9.65
N GLY A 120 -19.68 -4.16 -10.51
CA GLY A 120 -19.94 -3.83 -11.91
C GLY A 120 -21.28 -3.11 -12.08
N ILE A 121 -21.29 -2.03 -12.86
CA ILE A 121 -22.50 -1.26 -13.19
C ILE A 121 -22.34 -0.56 -14.55
N LEU A 122 -23.39 -0.60 -15.38
CA LEU A 122 -23.43 -0.09 -16.76
C LEU A 122 -23.96 1.31 -16.90
#